data_AF-A0A0W8IKS1-F1
#
_entry.id   AF-A0A0W8IKS1-F1
#
_cell.length_a   1.000
_cell.length_b   1.000
_cell.length_c   1.000
_cell.angle_alpha   90.00
_cell.angle_beta   90.00
_cell.angle_gamma   90.00
#
_symmetry.space_group_name_H-M   'P 1'
#
loop_
_entity.id
_entity.type
_entity.pdbx_description
1 polymer ?
#
loop_
_entity_poly.entity_id
_entity_poly.type
_entity_poly.pdbx_seq_one_letter_code
_entity_poly.pdbx_strand_id
1 'polypeptide(L)'
;MSQTSPPSAHRDSPTSPKMRPGQWVLLILGVLLGNLGVTLLLGALLRALLPEPDEWRVMKHQEASDWGMQQATEAWERLQDLAPTLAIIGAITLLIGVAGVLLGAAGLGRDIDPQRLAAAPGAPGAAGASTAPGAQGSPAVSAPAAVGYPVRLIGLLDSPPSRGLWLVKWLLAIPHYLVLALLWSALVVTTFAAGLVILFTGRYPRAWFCFNVGVLRWSWRVGFYGYAALATDRYPPFTLAPADYPADLSIAYPQRLSHGLVLVKSWLLAIPHLLLIGIFTSPSGTGWQGSWDQAGNTTGGGGGFSLLGLLLLITAVILLFTGRYFTGIFDLVMGLNRWVNRVGAYVLLMRDEYPPFRLDQGPEEPDRARLPDHEPSEQRPGTSPAT
;
A
#
# COMPACT_ATOMS: atom_id res chain seq x y z
N MET A 1 30.09 -40.32 -24.97
CA MET A 1 30.22 -39.78 -23.60
C MET A 1 29.15 -38.71 -23.42
N SER A 2 28.03 -39.11 -22.83
CA SER A 2 26.85 -38.27 -22.63
C SER A 2 27.09 -37.42 -21.38
N GLN A 3 27.16 -36.09 -21.51
CA GLN A 3 27.26 -35.20 -20.36
C GLN A 3 25.90 -35.17 -19.65
N THR A 4 25.81 -35.89 -18.53
CA THR A 4 24.72 -35.76 -17.58
C THR A 4 24.94 -34.48 -16.78
N SER A 5 24.10 -33.47 -17.01
CA SER A 5 24.01 -32.28 -16.16
C SER A 5 23.79 -32.69 -14.70
N PRO A 6 24.46 -32.06 -13.73
CA PRO A 6 24.24 -32.36 -12.32
C PRO A 6 22.80 -31.97 -11.92
N PRO A 7 22.17 -32.71 -10.99
CA PRO A 7 20.87 -32.35 -10.47
C PRO A 7 20.97 -30.97 -9.82
N SER A 8 20.08 -30.07 -10.23
CA SER A 8 19.88 -28.75 -9.63
C SER A 8 19.72 -28.92 -8.12
N ALA A 9 20.72 -28.48 -7.36
CA ALA A 9 20.63 -28.41 -5.92
C ALA A 9 19.39 -27.58 -5.57
N HIS A 10 18.39 -28.24 -4.99
CA HIS A 10 17.25 -27.59 -4.35
C HIS A 10 17.87 -26.67 -3.28
N ARG A 11 18.00 -25.36 -3.57
CA ARG A 11 18.34 -24.41 -2.52
C ARG A 11 17.20 -24.51 -1.53
N ASP A 12 17.51 -24.94 -0.31
CA ASP A 12 16.60 -24.86 0.82
C ASP A 12 16.08 -23.42 0.85
N SER A 13 14.81 -23.26 0.47
CA SER A 13 14.19 -21.95 0.42
C SER A 13 14.22 -21.42 1.85
N PRO A 14 14.80 -20.23 2.13
CA PRO A 14 14.82 -19.71 3.47
C PRO A 14 13.38 -19.67 3.97
N THR A 15 13.08 -20.44 5.01
CA THR A 15 11.74 -20.52 5.55
C THR A 15 11.32 -19.10 5.95
N SER A 16 10.19 -18.64 5.39
CA SER A 16 9.69 -17.29 5.65
C SER A 16 9.67 -17.04 7.16
N PRO A 17 10.20 -15.90 7.63
CA PRO A 17 10.24 -15.57 9.05
C PRO A 17 8.88 -15.79 9.72
N LYS A 18 8.83 -16.64 10.74
CA LYS A 18 7.59 -16.93 11.47
C LYS A 18 7.20 -15.71 12.31
N MET A 19 6.07 -15.10 11.98
CA MET A 19 5.47 -14.05 12.79
C MET A 19 4.77 -14.65 14.00
N ARG A 20 4.92 -14.01 15.16
CA ARG A 20 4.31 -14.51 16.40
C ARG A 20 2.79 -14.33 16.36
N PRO A 21 1.98 -15.38 16.61
CA PRO A 21 0.51 -15.29 16.58
C PRO A 21 -0.05 -14.22 17.52
N GLY A 22 0.58 -14.01 18.68
CA GLY A 22 0.14 -12.99 19.64
C GLY A 22 0.16 -11.56 19.09
N GLN A 23 1.10 -11.24 18.18
CA GLN A 23 1.17 -9.91 17.57
C GLN A 23 0.03 -9.68 16.57
N TRP A 24 -0.37 -10.73 15.86
CA TRP A 24 -1.56 -10.70 15.00
C TRP A 24 -2.83 -10.46 15.80
N VAL A 25 -3.01 -11.18 16.91
CA VAL A 25 -4.20 -11.02 17.78
C VAL A 25 -4.27 -9.59 18.33
N LEU A 26 -3.16 -9.04 18.82
CA LEU A 26 -3.10 -7.66 19.30
C LEU A 26 -3.45 -6.66 18.20
N LEU A 27 -2.93 -6.86 16.99
CA LEU A 27 -3.22 -6.00 15.84
C LEU A 27 -4.72 -6.06 15.49
N ILE A 28 -5.28 -7.26 15.34
CA ILE A 28 -6.67 -7.46 14.96
C ILE A 28 -7.61 -6.83 15.99
N LEU A 29 -7.42 -7.15 17.27
CA LEU A 29 -8.21 -6.57 18.35
C LEU A 29 -8.07 -5.04 18.39
N GLY A 30 -6.85 -4.54 18.23
CA GLY A 30 -6.58 -3.10 18.15
C GLY A 30 -7.35 -2.42 17.02
N VAL A 31 -7.34 -2.98 15.81
CA VAL A 31 -8.06 -2.42 14.66
C VAL A 31 -9.58 -2.49 14.87
N LEU A 32 -10.11 -3.60 15.39
CA LEU A 32 -11.54 -3.74 15.64
C LEU A 32 -12.03 -2.75 16.70
N LEU A 33 -11.30 -2.62 17.81
CA LEU A 33 -11.59 -1.64 18.87
C LEU A 33 -11.44 -0.20 18.35
N GLY A 34 -10.40 0.06 17.55
CA GLY A 34 -10.19 1.37 16.93
C GLY A 34 -11.37 1.79 16.05
N ASN A 35 -11.80 0.90 15.14
CA ASN A 35 -12.97 1.15 14.29
C ASN A 35 -14.25 1.34 15.11
N LEU A 36 -14.48 0.50 16.12
CA LEU A 36 -15.62 0.64 17.03
C LEU A 36 -15.59 2.02 17.74
N GLY A 37 -14.43 2.43 18.25
CA GLY A 37 -14.25 3.74 18.88
C GLY A 37 -14.56 4.90 17.94
N VAL A 38 -14.09 4.85 16.69
CA VAL A 38 -14.43 5.84 15.65
C VAL A 38 -15.93 5.85 15.36
N THR A 39 -16.57 4.69 15.20
CA THR A 39 -18.01 4.59 14.93
C THR A 39 -18.84 5.19 16.07
N LEU A 40 -18.46 4.93 17.32
CA LEU A 40 -19.13 5.51 18.49
C LEU A 40 -18.95 7.03 18.56
N LEU A 41 -17.74 7.53 18.28
CA LEU A 41 -17.47 8.97 18.24
C LEU A 41 -18.24 9.67 17.11
N LEU A 42 -18.24 9.10 15.91
CA LEU A 42 -18.99 9.64 14.78
C LEU A 42 -20.49 9.61 15.08
N GLY A 43 -20.99 8.53 15.68
CA GLY A 43 -22.37 8.42 16.12
C GLY A 43 -22.74 9.46 17.19
N ALA A 44 -21.85 9.76 18.12
CA ALA A 44 -22.06 10.82 19.11
C ALA A 44 -22.02 12.21 18.47
N LEU A 45 -21.08 12.44 17.56
CA LEU A 45 -20.93 13.69 16.81
C LEU A 45 -22.15 13.97 15.93
N LEU A 46 -22.61 12.98 15.17
CA LEU A 46 -23.82 13.10 14.34
C LEU A 46 -25.03 13.48 15.18
N ARG A 47 -25.20 12.87 16.37
CA ARG A 47 -26.29 13.22 17.30
C ARG A 47 -26.16 14.64 17.87
N ALA A 48 -24.94 15.14 18.03
CA ALA A 48 -24.70 16.52 18.49
C ALA A 48 -24.90 17.56 17.38
N LEU A 49 -24.65 17.20 16.11
CA LEU A 49 -24.72 18.13 14.97
C LEU A 49 -26.08 18.13 14.27
N LEU A 50 -26.84 17.04 14.31
CA LEU A 50 -28.14 16.96 13.65
C LEU A 50 -29.20 17.68 14.50
N PRO A 51 -29.70 18.86 14.05
CA PRO A 51 -30.82 19.50 14.72
C PRO A 51 -32.07 18.64 14.57
N GLU A 52 -33.02 18.83 15.49
CA GLU A 52 -34.32 18.17 15.41
C GLU A 52 -35.00 18.53 14.07
N PRO A 53 -35.51 17.55 13.29
CA PRO A 53 -36.12 17.83 11.99
C PRO A 53 -37.22 18.89 12.09
N ASP A 54 -37.20 19.92 11.24
CA ASP A 54 -38.19 21.01 11.30
C ASP A 54 -39.63 20.49 11.16
N GLU A 55 -39.84 19.41 10.41
CA GLU A 55 -41.12 18.70 10.28
C GLU A 55 -41.66 18.20 11.62
N TRP A 56 -40.78 17.69 12.49
CA TRP A 56 -41.15 17.22 13.82
C TRP A 56 -41.48 18.40 14.74
N ARG A 57 -40.79 19.52 14.56
CA ARG A 57 -41.05 20.77 15.29
C ARG A 57 -42.43 21.35 14.94
N VAL A 58 -42.84 21.28 13.67
CA VAL A 58 -44.17 21.72 13.20
C VAL A 58 -45.26 20.77 13.68
N MET A 59 -45.05 19.45 13.57
CA MET A 59 -46.00 18.42 14.02
C MET A 59 -46.24 18.45 15.53
N LYS A 60 -45.20 18.69 16.35
CA LYS A 60 -45.35 18.88 17.81
C LYS A 60 -46.35 19.97 18.20
N HIS A 61 -46.47 21.03 17.39
CA HIS A 61 -47.40 22.13 17.64
C HIS A 61 -48.84 21.87 17.13
N GLN A 62 -49.02 20.98 16.14
CA GLN A 62 -50.34 20.67 15.56
C GLN A 62 -51.01 19.41 16.15
N GLU A 63 -50.23 18.38 16.51
CA GLU A 63 -50.75 17.04 16.83
C GLU A 63 -50.22 16.53 18.19
N ALA A 64 -50.23 17.38 19.23
CA ALA A 64 -49.82 16.99 20.58
C ALA A 64 -50.62 15.83 21.20
N SER A 65 -51.70 15.35 20.56
CA SER A 65 -52.55 14.25 21.02
C SER A 65 -52.16 12.87 20.49
N ASP A 66 -51.24 12.75 19.52
CA ASP A 66 -50.94 11.47 18.90
C ASP A 66 -49.84 10.73 19.69
N TRP A 67 -50.22 9.62 20.34
CA TRP A 67 -49.36 8.83 21.24
C TRP A 67 -48.05 8.38 20.57
N GLY A 68 -48.08 8.14 19.25
CA GLY A 68 -46.88 7.78 18.47
C GLY A 68 -45.85 8.90 18.39
N MET A 69 -46.29 10.16 18.32
CA MET A 69 -45.39 11.32 18.22
C MET A 69 -44.70 11.64 19.56
N GLN A 70 -45.40 11.42 20.67
CA GLN A 70 -44.83 11.53 22.02
C GLN A 70 -43.73 10.48 22.23
N GLN A 71 -43.99 9.22 21.86
CA GLN A 71 -42.97 8.17 21.94
C GLN A 71 -41.75 8.45 21.07
N ALA A 72 -41.96 8.96 19.85
CA ALA A 72 -40.87 9.32 18.95
C ALA A 72 -40.00 10.45 19.52
N THR A 73 -40.63 11.46 20.12
CA THR A 73 -39.93 12.59 20.76
C THR A 73 -39.14 12.15 22.00
N GLU A 74 -39.75 11.36 22.89
CA GLU A 74 -39.06 10.84 24.07
C GLU A 74 -37.91 9.90 23.69
N ALA A 75 -38.10 9.06 22.66
CA ALA A 75 -37.04 8.20 22.16
C ALA A 75 -35.89 9.04 21.57
N TRP A 76 -36.20 10.12 20.86
CA TRP A 76 -35.22 11.05 20.31
C TRP A 76 -34.41 11.76 21.41
N GLU A 77 -35.07 12.28 22.44
CA GLU A 77 -34.42 12.93 23.59
C GLU A 77 -33.52 11.95 24.35
N ARG A 78 -34.01 10.74 24.66
CA ARG A 78 -33.20 9.68 25.29
C ARG A 78 -31.98 9.31 24.45
N LEU A 79 -32.10 9.32 23.12
CA LEU A 79 -30.97 9.06 22.22
C LEU A 79 -29.94 10.19 22.24
N GLN A 80 -30.37 11.45 22.39
CA GLN A 80 -29.48 12.61 22.52
C GLN A 80 -28.75 12.63 23.87
N ASP A 81 -29.42 12.26 24.96
CA ASP A 81 -28.81 12.17 26.30
C ASP A 81 -27.65 11.15 26.37
N LEU A 82 -27.69 10.13 25.51
CA LEU A 82 -26.62 9.13 25.43
C LEU A 82 -25.39 9.62 24.64
N ALA A 83 -25.48 10.72 23.89
CA ALA A 83 -24.38 11.21 23.06
C ALA A 83 -23.06 11.46 23.83
N PRO A 84 -23.02 12.18 24.98
CA PRO A 84 -21.77 12.38 25.71
C PRO A 84 -21.18 11.06 26.24
N THR A 85 -22.02 10.14 26.72
CA THR A 85 -21.60 8.82 27.19
C THR A 85 -20.98 8.00 26.05
N LEU A 86 -21.63 7.99 24.88
CA LEU A 86 -21.11 7.32 23.68
C LEU A 86 -19.80 7.95 23.20
N ALA A 87 -19.65 9.27 23.31
CA ALA A 87 -18.40 9.96 22.98
C ALA A 87 -17.25 9.54 23.90
N ILE A 88 -17.48 9.47 25.21
CA ILE A 88 -16.46 9.05 26.19
C ILE A 88 -16.06 7.59 25.97
N ILE A 89 -17.03 6.69 25.86
CA ILE A 89 -16.77 5.26 25.59
C ILE A 89 -16.05 5.10 24.26
N GLY A 90 -16.49 5.83 23.22
CA GLY A 90 -15.85 5.85 21.91
C GLY A 90 -14.40 6.30 21.97
N ALA A 91 -14.09 7.38 22.70
CA ALA A 91 -12.74 7.90 22.88
C ALA A 91 -11.83 6.89 23.61
N ILE A 92 -12.29 6.31 24.73
CA ILE A 92 -11.51 5.31 25.48
C ILE A 92 -11.24 4.08 24.60
N THR A 93 -12.27 3.58 23.92
CA THR A 93 -12.16 2.41 23.03
C THR A 93 -11.20 2.70 21.86
N LEU A 94 -11.25 3.91 21.29
CA LEU A 94 -10.33 4.35 20.25
C LEU A 94 -8.89 4.38 20.75
N LEU A 95 -8.63 4.92 21.95
CA LEU A 95 -7.28 4.97 22.53
C LEU A 95 -6.71 3.57 22.77
N ILE A 96 -7.51 2.65 23.32
CA ILE A 96 -7.12 1.26 23.51
C ILE A 96 -6.85 0.60 22.15
N GLY A 97 -7.72 0.82 21.18
CA GLY A 97 -7.58 0.31 19.82
C GLY A 97 -6.27 0.77 19.17
N VAL A 98 -6.01 2.08 19.18
CA VAL A 98 -4.78 2.68 18.65
C VAL A 98 -3.54 2.11 19.35
N ALA A 99 -3.54 1.99 20.68
CA ALA A 99 -2.43 1.38 21.41
C ALA A 99 -2.19 -0.08 20.98
N GLY A 100 -3.26 -0.88 20.86
CA GLY A 100 -3.19 -2.26 20.38
C GLY A 100 -2.62 -2.38 18.97
N VAL A 101 -3.05 -1.50 18.06
CA VAL A 101 -2.51 -1.41 16.69
C VAL A 101 -1.02 -1.10 16.70
N LEU A 102 -0.60 -0.07 17.44
CA LEU A 102 0.80 0.37 17.46
C LEU A 102 1.72 -0.70 18.04
N LEU A 103 1.28 -1.40 19.09
CA LEU A 103 2.02 -2.50 19.70
C LEU A 103 2.10 -3.72 18.79
N GLY A 104 0.96 -4.15 18.22
CA GLY A 104 0.88 -5.29 17.30
C GLY A 104 1.71 -5.06 16.04
N ALA A 105 1.60 -3.87 15.43
CA ALA A 105 2.37 -3.49 14.25
C ALA A 105 3.87 -3.41 14.56
N ALA A 106 4.27 -2.86 15.71
CA ALA A 106 5.67 -2.87 16.12
C ALA A 106 6.18 -4.29 16.36
N GLY A 107 5.36 -5.18 16.91
CA GLY A 107 5.70 -6.59 17.10
C GLY A 107 5.96 -7.30 15.78
N LEU A 108 5.00 -7.24 14.87
CA LEU A 108 5.11 -7.83 13.52
C LEU A 108 6.29 -7.25 12.75
N GLY A 109 6.49 -5.94 12.81
CA GLY A 109 7.61 -5.25 12.17
C GLY A 109 8.99 -5.71 12.67
N ARG A 110 9.14 -5.95 13.98
CA ARG A 110 10.38 -6.50 14.55
C ARG A 110 10.62 -7.96 14.17
N ASP A 111 9.55 -8.73 13.96
CA ASP A 111 9.65 -10.15 13.57
C ASP A 111 10.14 -10.31 12.13
N ILE A 112 9.90 -9.32 11.26
CA ILE A 112 10.29 -9.33 9.84
C ILE A 112 11.49 -8.43 9.51
N ASP A 113 12.14 -7.84 10.52
CA ASP A 113 13.25 -6.91 10.33
C ASP A 113 14.48 -7.63 9.73
N PRO A 114 14.92 -7.27 8.51
CA PRO A 114 16.05 -7.94 7.85
C PRO A 114 17.35 -7.89 8.65
N GLN A 115 17.63 -6.80 9.37
CA GLN A 115 18.86 -6.71 10.18
C GLN A 115 18.82 -7.65 11.38
N ARG A 116 17.64 -7.83 11.97
CA ARG A 116 17.44 -8.74 13.10
C ARG A 116 17.52 -10.19 12.67
N LEU A 117 16.97 -10.50 11.49
CA LEU A 117 17.08 -11.82 10.88
C LEU A 117 18.53 -12.15 10.51
N ALA A 118 19.30 -11.18 10.03
CA ALA A 118 20.73 -11.35 9.75
C ALA A 118 21.58 -11.51 11.03
N ALA A 119 21.18 -10.90 12.14
CA ALA A 119 21.88 -10.97 13.42
C ALA A 119 21.48 -12.18 14.30
N ALA A 120 20.53 -13.02 13.85
CA ALA A 120 20.06 -14.16 14.63
C ALA A 120 21.14 -15.27 14.73
N PRO A 121 21.33 -15.91 15.91
CA PRO A 121 22.25 -17.04 16.05
C PRO A 121 21.87 -18.16 15.07
N GLY A 122 22.78 -18.53 14.18
CA GLY A 122 22.55 -19.53 13.12
C GLY A 122 22.29 -18.96 11.73
N ALA A 123 22.29 -17.63 11.55
CA ALA A 123 22.29 -17.02 10.21
C ALA A 123 23.58 -17.39 9.44
N PRO A 124 23.55 -17.58 8.11
CA PRO A 124 24.69 -18.06 7.29
C PRO A 124 25.98 -17.23 7.31
N GLY A 125 26.11 -16.21 8.17
CA GLY A 125 27.34 -15.43 8.38
C GLY A 125 27.86 -15.43 9.83
N ALA A 126 27.13 -15.99 10.79
CA ALA A 126 27.51 -15.92 12.21
C ALA A 126 28.62 -16.90 12.62
N ALA A 127 28.83 -17.98 11.83
CA ALA A 127 29.82 -19.02 12.13
C ALA A 127 31.21 -18.77 11.49
N GLY A 128 31.40 -17.70 10.71
CA GLY A 128 32.64 -17.45 9.97
C GLY A 128 33.63 -16.49 10.65
N ALA A 129 33.24 -15.78 11.70
CA ALA A 129 34.12 -14.82 12.38
C ALA A 129 34.87 -15.46 13.56
N SER A 130 35.57 -16.57 13.30
CA SER A 130 36.64 -17.03 14.20
C SER A 130 37.92 -16.33 13.75
N THR A 131 38.37 -15.42 14.60
CA THR A 131 39.56 -14.59 14.47
C THR A 131 40.83 -15.42 14.28
N ALA A 132 41.36 -15.46 13.05
CA ALA A 132 42.76 -15.77 12.82
C ALA A 132 43.58 -14.47 12.97
N PRO A 133 44.52 -14.37 13.94
CA PRO A 133 45.34 -13.18 14.10
C PRO A 133 46.50 -13.25 13.09
N GLY A 134 46.45 -12.45 12.02
CA GLY A 134 47.60 -12.34 11.12
C GLY A 134 47.37 -11.96 9.65
N ALA A 135 46.32 -11.20 9.32
CA ALA A 135 46.20 -10.64 7.96
C ALA A 135 45.74 -9.18 8.03
N GLN A 136 46.71 -8.27 8.21
CA GLN A 136 46.53 -6.87 7.83
C GLN A 136 46.54 -6.80 6.30
N GLY A 137 45.38 -7.00 5.70
CA GLY A 137 45.10 -6.65 4.32
C GLY A 137 43.98 -5.62 4.31
N SER A 138 44.27 -4.45 3.74
CA SER A 138 43.43 -3.29 3.41
C SER A 138 41.97 -3.30 3.87
N PRO A 139 41.45 -2.22 4.48
CA PRO A 139 40.03 -2.12 4.78
C PRO A 139 39.28 -2.35 3.48
N ALA A 140 38.50 -3.43 3.42
CA ALA A 140 37.54 -3.67 2.37
C ALA A 140 36.66 -2.42 2.34
N VAL A 141 36.92 -1.55 1.37
CA VAL A 141 36.02 -0.47 1.00
C VAL A 141 34.71 -1.17 0.75
N SER A 142 33.77 -0.97 1.69
CA SER A 142 32.40 -1.39 1.56
C SER A 142 31.96 -1.07 0.15
N ALA A 143 31.71 -2.11 -0.65
CA ALA A 143 31.22 -1.93 -2.01
C ALA A 143 30.05 -0.94 -1.97
N PRO A 144 30.05 0.11 -2.80
CA PRO A 144 28.98 1.09 -2.77
C PRO A 144 27.66 0.34 -3.02
N ALA A 145 26.70 0.51 -2.12
CA ALA A 145 25.35 0.02 -2.31
C ALA A 145 24.88 0.49 -3.70
N ALA A 146 24.52 -0.45 -4.57
CA ALA A 146 24.12 -0.19 -5.94
C ALA A 146 23.16 1.01 -6.00
N VAL A 147 23.53 2.02 -6.79
CA VAL A 147 22.86 3.32 -6.95
C VAL A 147 21.56 3.11 -7.75
N GLY A 148 20.55 2.53 -7.09
CA GLY A 148 19.18 2.37 -7.58
C GLY A 148 18.22 3.33 -6.87
N TYR A 149 17.03 3.57 -7.46
CA TYR A 149 15.98 4.34 -6.80
C TYR A 149 15.57 3.64 -5.47
N PRO A 150 15.31 4.39 -4.39
CA PRO A 150 15.14 3.81 -3.04
C PRO A 150 13.89 2.93 -2.88
N VAL A 151 12.89 3.07 -3.74
CA VAL A 151 11.71 2.21 -3.82
C VAL A 151 11.90 1.27 -5.00
N ARG A 152 12.08 -0.03 -4.75
CA ARG A 152 12.22 -1.05 -5.79
C ARG A 152 11.00 -1.93 -5.89
N LEU A 153 10.40 -1.97 -7.09
CA LEU A 153 9.26 -2.84 -7.42
C LEU A 153 9.64 -3.81 -8.55
N ILE A 154 9.55 -5.10 -8.25
CA ILE A 154 9.87 -6.20 -9.18
C ILE A 154 8.57 -6.96 -9.49
N GLY A 155 8.38 -7.29 -10.77
CA GLY A 155 7.30 -8.15 -11.24
C GLY A 155 7.82 -9.02 -12.38
N LEU A 156 8.14 -10.27 -12.07
CA LEU A 156 8.62 -11.24 -13.05
C LEU A 156 7.43 -12.00 -13.62
N LEU A 157 7.32 -12.03 -14.95
CA LEU A 157 6.24 -12.73 -15.63
C LEU A 157 6.54 -14.24 -15.67
N ASP A 158 6.12 -14.95 -14.62
CA ASP A 158 6.32 -16.40 -14.49
C ASP A 158 5.21 -17.17 -15.21
N SER A 159 5.57 -17.82 -16.34
CA SER A 159 4.69 -18.65 -17.20
C SER A 159 3.47 -17.91 -17.78
N PRO A 160 2.98 -18.26 -18.98
CA PRO A 160 1.81 -17.59 -19.53
C PRO A 160 0.61 -17.83 -18.60
N PRO A 161 -0.06 -16.78 -18.08
CA PRO A 161 -1.21 -16.94 -17.21
C PRO A 161 -2.32 -17.71 -17.94
N SER A 162 -2.99 -18.58 -17.22
CA SER A 162 -4.00 -19.47 -17.77
C SER A 162 -5.26 -18.72 -18.23
N ARG A 163 -5.84 -19.20 -19.33
CA ARG A 163 -6.84 -18.47 -20.13
C ARG A 163 -8.17 -18.18 -19.41
N GLY A 164 -8.56 -19.01 -18.45
CA GLY A 164 -9.89 -18.97 -17.80
C GLY A 164 -9.88 -18.85 -16.28
N LEU A 165 -8.73 -19.01 -15.62
CA LEU A 165 -8.66 -18.97 -14.14
C LEU A 165 -8.89 -17.57 -13.58
N TRP A 166 -8.71 -16.51 -14.37
CA TRP A 166 -8.95 -15.13 -13.93
C TRP A 166 -10.36 -14.88 -13.36
N LEU A 167 -11.37 -15.62 -13.83
CA LEU A 167 -12.74 -15.56 -13.35
C LEU A 167 -12.91 -16.13 -11.92
N VAL A 168 -12.05 -17.06 -11.52
CA VAL A 168 -12.09 -17.71 -10.19
C VAL A 168 -11.09 -17.06 -9.22
N LYS A 169 -10.01 -16.47 -9.74
CA LYS A 169 -8.95 -15.84 -8.95
C LYS A 169 -9.45 -14.72 -8.04
N TRP A 170 -10.48 -13.97 -8.44
CA TRP A 170 -11.05 -12.94 -7.56
C TRP A 170 -11.66 -13.53 -6.29
N LEU A 171 -12.21 -14.75 -6.34
CA LEU A 171 -12.81 -15.44 -5.19
C LEU A 171 -11.70 -15.89 -4.23
N LEU A 172 -10.60 -16.42 -4.79
CA LEU A 172 -9.42 -16.84 -4.02
C LEU A 172 -8.68 -15.65 -3.38
N ALA A 173 -8.84 -14.45 -3.92
CA ALA A 173 -8.28 -13.22 -3.36
C ALA A 173 -9.11 -12.64 -2.21
N ILE A 174 -10.36 -13.06 -2.00
CA ILE A 174 -11.24 -12.54 -0.92
C ILE A 174 -10.59 -12.66 0.46
N PRO A 175 -10.02 -13.82 0.86
CA PRO A 175 -9.36 -13.94 2.15
C PRO A 175 -8.19 -12.97 2.32
N HIS A 176 -7.45 -12.67 1.24
CA HIS A 176 -6.39 -11.68 1.26
C HIS A 176 -6.93 -10.26 1.45
N TYR A 177 -8.00 -9.90 0.74
CA TYR A 177 -8.59 -8.57 0.86
C TYR A 177 -9.13 -8.29 2.26
N LEU A 178 -9.71 -9.28 2.93
CA LEU A 178 -10.16 -9.15 4.32
C LEU A 178 -9.00 -8.84 5.27
N VAL A 179 -7.88 -9.57 5.16
CA VAL A 179 -6.70 -9.33 6.01
C VAL A 179 -6.02 -8.01 5.62
N LEU A 180 -5.92 -7.70 4.34
CA LEU A 180 -5.34 -6.45 3.87
C LEU A 180 -6.16 -5.24 4.33
N ALA A 181 -7.50 -5.30 4.34
CA ALA A 181 -8.33 -4.20 4.85
C ALA A 181 -8.01 -3.86 6.31
N LEU A 182 -7.80 -4.90 7.14
CA LEU A 182 -7.34 -4.74 8.52
C LEU A 182 -5.92 -4.15 8.58
N LEU A 183 -4.99 -4.66 7.77
CA LEU A 183 -3.62 -4.17 7.73
C LEU A 183 -3.49 -2.73 7.23
N TRP A 184 -4.32 -2.32 6.26
CA TRP A 184 -4.36 -0.95 5.75
C TRP A 184 -4.87 0.02 6.83
N SER A 185 -5.85 -0.41 7.63
CA SER A 185 -6.30 0.37 8.80
C SER A 185 -5.15 0.58 9.80
N ALA A 186 -4.38 -0.48 10.08
CA ALA A 186 -3.20 -0.38 10.93
C ALA A 186 -2.07 0.46 10.32
N LEU A 187 -1.87 0.38 9.00
CA LEU A 187 -0.90 1.18 8.26
C LEU A 187 -1.21 2.68 8.36
N VAL A 188 -2.49 3.06 8.28
CA VAL A 188 -2.91 4.45 8.49
C VAL A 188 -2.53 4.93 9.89
N VAL A 189 -2.93 4.19 10.93
CA VAL A 189 -2.62 4.54 12.33
C VAL A 189 -1.11 4.65 12.59
N THR A 190 -0.33 3.67 12.09
CA THR A 190 1.14 3.68 12.25
C THR A 190 1.80 4.80 11.45
N THR A 191 1.26 5.20 10.30
CA THR A 191 1.76 6.34 9.52
C THR A 191 1.54 7.65 10.26
N PHE A 192 0.35 7.87 10.85
CA PHE A 192 0.09 9.04 11.69
C PHE A 192 1.03 9.07 12.90
N ALA A 193 1.17 7.95 13.61
CA ALA A 193 2.09 7.84 14.76
C ALA A 193 3.56 8.04 14.35
N ALA A 194 3.98 7.49 13.21
CA ALA A 194 5.33 7.70 12.67
C ALA A 194 5.55 9.17 12.30
N GLY A 195 4.57 9.85 11.70
CA GLY A 195 4.64 11.28 11.42
C GLY A 195 4.89 12.12 12.67
N LEU A 196 4.18 11.83 13.77
CA LEU A 196 4.45 12.46 15.07
C LEU A 196 5.88 12.18 15.56
N VAL A 197 6.34 10.93 15.48
CA VAL A 197 7.71 10.61 15.91
C VAL A 197 8.77 11.28 15.03
N ILE A 198 8.56 11.36 13.71
CA ILE A 198 9.47 12.03 12.78
C ILE A 198 9.52 13.53 13.07
N LEU A 199 8.38 14.15 13.41
CA LEU A 199 8.32 15.57 13.75
C LEU A 199 9.25 15.91 14.93
N PHE A 200 9.31 15.05 15.95
CA PHE A 200 10.14 15.26 17.14
C PHE A 200 11.58 14.73 17.00
N THR A 201 11.79 13.65 16.25
CA THR A 201 13.07 12.90 16.26
C THR A 201 13.80 12.87 14.92
N GLY A 202 13.13 13.21 13.82
CA GLY A 202 13.64 13.08 12.45
C GLY A 202 13.90 11.65 12.01
N ARG A 203 13.37 10.66 12.73
CA ARG A 203 13.61 9.24 12.46
C ARG A 203 12.30 8.47 12.41
N TYR A 204 12.15 7.65 11.39
CA TYR A 204 11.02 6.72 11.29
C TYR A 204 11.25 5.54 12.24
N PRO A 205 10.32 5.20 13.16
CA PRO A 205 10.47 4.01 13.97
C PRO A 205 10.61 2.74 13.14
N ARG A 206 11.78 2.11 13.21
CA ARG A 206 12.17 0.97 12.35
C ARG A 206 11.13 -0.16 12.32
N ALA A 207 10.55 -0.49 13.47
CA ALA A 207 9.53 -1.53 13.55
C ALA A 207 8.29 -1.20 12.72
N TRP A 208 7.75 0.01 12.85
CA TRP A 208 6.60 0.45 12.04
C TRP A 208 6.97 0.58 10.56
N PHE A 209 8.20 0.99 10.24
CA PHE A 209 8.68 1.03 8.86
C PHE A 209 8.65 -0.37 8.23
N CYS A 210 9.24 -1.37 8.89
CA CYS A 210 9.25 -2.75 8.40
C CYS A 210 7.84 -3.31 8.23
N PHE A 211 6.94 -3.02 9.17
CA PHE A 211 5.52 -3.37 9.07
C PHE A 211 4.88 -2.75 7.82
N ASN A 212 5.03 -1.44 7.62
CA ASN A 212 4.44 -0.72 6.48
C ASN A 212 5.00 -1.23 5.13
N VAL A 213 6.32 -1.46 5.03
CA VAL A 213 6.90 -2.13 3.83
C VAL A 213 6.27 -3.50 3.62
N GLY A 214 6.06 -4.27 4.68
CA GLY A 214 5.46 -5.59 4.61
C GLY A 214 4.01 -5.57 4.10
N VAL A 215 3.21 -4.59 4.53
CA VAL A 215 1.82 -4.42 4.06
C VAL A 215 1.80 -4.04 2.58
N LEU A 216 2.66 -3.10 2.16
CA LEU A 216 2.79 -2.72 0.75
C LEU A 216 3.28 -3.88 -0.12
N ARG A 217 4.25 -4.66 0.37
CA ARG A 217 4.76 -5.85 -0.31
C ARG A 217 3.67 -6.89 -0.50
N TRP A 218 2.89 -7.17 0.55
CA TRP A 218 1.80 -8.12 0.43
C TRP A 218 0.69 -7.61 -0.51
N SER A 219 0.35 -6.32 -0.43
CA SER A 219 -0.58 -5.67 -1.36
C SER A 219 -0.10 -5.82 -2.81
N TRP A 220 1.20 -5.65 -3.07
CA TRP A 220 1.77 -5.85 -4.39
C TRP A 220 1.64 -7.30 -4.88
N ARG A 221 1.93 -8.30 -4.04
CA ARG A 221 1.76 -9.72 -4.40
C ARG A 221 0.32 -10.07 -4.79
N VAL A 222 -0.64 -9.57 -4.02
CA VAL A 222 -2.07 -9.81 -4.26
C VAL A 222 -2.53 -9.06 -5.51
N GLY A 223 -2.07 -7.83 -5.71
CA GLY A 223 -2.28 -7.08 -6.95
C GLY A 223 -1.71 -7.79 -8.18
N PHE A 224 -0.50 -8.34 -8.08
CA PHE A 224 0.18 -9.04 -9.17
C PHE A 224 -0.52 -10.36 -9.54
N TYR A 225 -1.10 -11.06 -8.56
CA TYR A 225 -1.95 -12.24 -8.77
C TYR A 225 -3.32 -11.91 -9.37
N GLY A 226 -3.96 -10.88 -8.79
CA GLY A 226 -5.32 -10.47 -9.09
C GLY A 226 -5.36 -9.19 -9.90
N TYR A 227 -6.03 -8.17 -9.36
CA TYR A 227 -6.54 -7.02 -10.10
C TYR A 227 -5.50 -6.04 -10.65
N ALA A 228 -4.28 -5.98 -10.12
CA ALA A 228 -3.35 -4.94 -10.52
C ALA A 228 -2.54 -5.32 -11.77
N ALA A 229 -2.28 -6.61 -12.00
CA ALA A 229 -1.53 -7.06 -13.17
C ALA A 229 -2.02 -8.36 -13.82
N LEU A 230 -2.81 -9.21 -13.15
CA LEU A 230 -3.16 -10.55 -13.66
C LEU A 230 -1.94 -11.35 -14.17
N ALA A 231 -0.77 -11.12 -13.59
CA ALA A 231 0.52 -11.48 -14.17
C ALA A 231 1.07 -12.83 -13.68
N THR A 232 0.43 -13.46 -12.68
CA THR A 232 0.82 -14.79 -12.20
C THR A 232 -0.38 -15.58 -11.68
N ASP A 233 -0.37 -16.90 -11.87
CA ASP A 233 -1.34 -17.83 -11.28
C ASP A 233 -0.88 -18.43 -9.94
N ARG A 234 0.33 -18.11 -9.49
CA ARG A 234 0.85 -18.59 -8.20
C ARG A 234 0.09 -17.90 -7.06
N TYR A 235 -0.51 -18.67 -6.15
CA TYR A 235 -1.29 -18.10 -5.04
C TYR A 235 -0.39 -17.32 -4.06
N PRO A 236 -0.72 -16.07 -3.68
CA PRO A 236 0.13 -15.25 -2.81
C PRO A 236 0.23 -15.82 -1.38
N PRO A 237 1.45 -15.93 -0.81
CA PRO A 237 1.61 -16.36 0.57
C PRO A 237 1.10 -15.29 1.57
N PHE A 238 0.49 -15.73 2.68
CA PHE A 238 0.02 -14.87 3.78
C PHE A 238 1.19 -14.41 4.67
N THR A 239 2.03 -13.53 4.14
CA THR A 239 3.20 -13.04 4.87
C THR A 239 3.59 -11.62 4.46
N LEU A 240 3.84 -10.78 5.47
CA LEU A 240 4.48 -9.47 5.37
C LEU A 240 5.99 -9.57 5.06
N ALA A 241 6.62 -10.72 5.37
CA ALA A 241 8.06 -10.91 5.18
C ALA A 241 8.43 -11.07 3.70
N PRO A 242 9.72 -10.93 3.35
CA PRO A 242 10.22 -11.38 2.06
C PRO A 242 9.87 -12.86 1.86
N ALA A 243 9.48 -13.21 0.65
CA ALA A 243 9.07 -14.56 0.29
C ALA A 243 9.48 -14.79 -1.16
N ASP A 244 9.78 -16.04 -1.50
CA ASP A 244 10.07 -16.47 -2.87
C ASP A 244 8.79 -16.42 -3.72
N TYR A 245 8.56 -15.27 -4.36
CA TYR A 245 7.37 -14.97 -5.15
C TYR A 245 7.74 -13.99 -6.28
N PRO A 246 7.14 -14.10 -7.49
CA PRO A 246 7.51 -13.28 -8.67
C PRO A 246 7.30 -11.77 -8.51
N ALA A 247 6.55 -11.36 -7.49
CA ALA A 247 6.30 -9.96 -7.16
C ALA A 247 6.93 -9.60 -5.81
N ASP A 248 7.86 -8.65 -5.83
CA ASP A 248 8.49 -8.14 -4.62
C ASP A 248 8.56 -6.61 -4.59
N LEU A 249 8.48 -6.08 -3.38
CA LEU A 249 8.62 -4.66 -3.08
C LEU A 249 9.64 -4.49 -1.96
N SER A 250 10.62 -3.64 -2.19
CA SER A 250 11.58 -3.22 -1.17
C SER A 250 11.69 -1.70 -1.14
N ILE A 251 11.76 -1.13 0.06
CA ILE A 251 11.96 0.30 0.28
C ILE A 251 13.17 0.45 1.18
N ALA A 252 14.15 1.24 0.73
CA ALA A 252 15.35 1.53 1.50
C ALA A 252 15.00 2.40 2.72
N TYR A 253 15.36 1.92 3.90
CA TYR A 253 15.14 2.62 5.16
C TYR A 253 15.89 3.96 5.18
N PRO A 254 15.21 5.11 5.38
CA PRO A 254 15.87 6.41 5.48
C PRO A 254 16.54 6.57 6.86
N GLN A 255 17.82 6.93 6.91
CA GLN A 255 18.52 7.15 8.18
C GLN A 255 18.06 8.44 8.89
N ARG A 256 17.66 9.46 8.12
CA ARG A 256 17.10 10.73 8.60
C ARG A 256 16.00 11.19 7.65
N LEU A 257 14.96 11.78 8.23
CA LEU A 257 13.84 12.43 7.55
C LEU A 257 13.75 13.89 8.04
N SER A 258 13.23 14.76 7.20
CA SER A 258 13.14 16.19 7.46
C SER A 258 11.94 16.56 8.34
N HIS A 259 12.17 17.22 9.48
CA HIS A 259 11.18 17.42 10.55
C HIS A 259 9.94 18.22 10.10
N GLY A 260 10.14 19.36 9.44
CA GLY A 260 9.05 20.27 9.05
C GLY A 260 8.39 19.93 7.70
N LEU A 261 8.98 19.01 6.94
CA LEU A 261 8.52 18.66 5.60
C LEU A 261 7.28 17.75 5.65
N VAL A 262 7.16 16.97 6.72
CA VAL A 262 6.07 16.02 7.00
C VAL A 262 4.69 16.67 6.96
N LEU A 263 4.55 17.89 7.51
CA LEU A 263 3.24 18.50 7.73
C LEU A 263 2.74 19.37 6.57
N VAL A 264 3.63 20.02 5.82
CA VAL A 264 3.25 21.01 4.79
C VAL A 264 3.54 20.52 3.38
N LYS A 265 4.66 19.82 3.18
CA LYS A 265 5.08 19.40 1.84
C LYS A 265 4.47 18.05 1.45
N SER A 266 4.42 17.09 2.38
CA SER A 266 4.04 15.70 2.07
C SER A 266 2.62 15.52 1.55
N TRP A 267 1.63 16.28 2.03
CA TRP A 267 0.26 16.18 1.50
C TRP A 267 0.00 17.15 0.35
N LEU A 268 0.52 18.38 0.40
CA LEU A 268 0.30 19.40 -0.63
C LEU A 268 0.98 19.04 -1.96
N LEU A 269 2.23 18.58 -1.93
CA LEU A 269 2.94 18.12 -3.14
C LEU A 269 2.43 16.77 -3.63
N ALA A 270 1.77 15.99 -2.78
CA ALA A 270 1.11 14.77 -3.22
C ALA A 270 -0.18 15.06 -4.00
N ILE A 271 -0.80 16.24 -3.88
CA ILE A 271 -2.09 16.55 -4.53
C ILE A 271 -2.07 16.28 -6.04
N PRO A 272 -1.08 16.76 -6.83
CA PRO A 272 -1.07 16.48 -8.27
C PRO A 272 -1.03 14.97 -8.58
N HIS A 273 -0.24 14.21 -7.81
CA HIS A 273 -0.17 12.76 -7.96
C HIS A 273 -1.46 12.07 -7.53
N LEU A 274 -2.04 12.46 -6.39
CA LEU A 274 -3.27 11.90 -5.87
C LEU A 274 -4.47 12.22 -6.77
N LEU A 275 -4.48 13.37 -7.42
CA LEU A 275 -5.48 13.75 -8.41
C LEU A 275 -5.36 12.87 -9.66
N LEU A 276 -4.14 12.66 -10.16
CA LEU A 276 -3.90 11.76 -11.30
C LEU A 276 -4.23 10.30 -10.96
N ILE A 277 -3.79 9.79 -9.80
CA ILE A 277 -4.15 8.45 -9.29
C ILE A 277 -5.67 8.36 -9.14
N GLY A 278 -6.28 9.40 -8.59
CA GLY A 278 -7.72 9.56 -8.46
C GLY A 278 -8.40 9.39 -9.80
N ILE A 279 -8.04 10.15 -10.83
CA ILE A 279 -8.61 10.06 -12.18
C ILE A 279 -8.42 8.65 -12.80
N PHE A 280 -7.24 8.04 -12.64
CA PHE A 280 -6.95 6.74 -13.24
C PHE A 280 -7.59 5.55 -12.51
N THR A 281 -7.85 5.70 -11.21
CA THR A 281 -8.37 4.65 -10.33
C THR A 281 -9.86 4.84 -10.03
N SER A 282 -10.37 6.06 -10.14
CA SER A 282 -11.78 6.36 -9.90
C SER A 282 -12.63 5.92 -11.09
N PRO A 283 -13.80 5.30 -10.82
CA PRO A 283 -14.82 5.07 -11.84
C PRO A 283 -15.34 6.38 -12.46
N SER A 284 -15.09 7.54 -11.85
CA SER A 284 -15.65 8.81 -12.32
C SER A 284 -14.98 9.41 -13.56
N GLY A 285 -13.79 8.94 -13.97
CA GLY A 285 -13.01 9.56 -15.07
C GLY A 285 -13.64 9.48 -16.46
N THR A 286 -14.62 8.59 -16.68
CA THR A 286 -15.33 8.41 -17.97
C THR A 286 -16.86 8.51 -17.84
N GLY A 287 -17.37 8.99 -16.70
CA GLY A 287 -18.81 9.16 -16.53
C GLY A 287 -19.36 10.24 -17.47
N TRP A 288 -20.37 9.89 -18.26
CA TRP A 288 -21.26 10.89 -18.89
C TRP A 288 -21.89 11.73 -17.78
N GLN A 289 -21.67 13.05 -17.80
CA GLN A 289 -22.27 13.96 -16.84
C GLN A 289 -23.79 13.94 -16.99
N GLY A 290 -24.49 13.61 -15.90
CA GLY A 290 -25.94 13.81 -15.80
C GLY A 290 -26.26 15.29 -15.95
N SER A 291 -27.17 15.62 -16.86
CA SER A 291 -27.74 16.97 -16.97
C SER A 291 -28.70 17.19 -15.80
N TRP A 292 -28.69 18.39 -15.24
CA TRP A 292 -29.72 18.83 -14.29
C TRP A 292 -31.04 18.96 -15.06
N ASP A 293 -32.12 18.33 -14.56
CA ASP A 293 -33.47 18.77 -14.93
C ASP A 293 -33.94 19.86 -13.97
N GLN A 294 -34.91 20.65 -14.41
CA GLN A 294 -35.41 21.82 -13.68
C GLN A 294 -36.21 21.46 -12.41
N ALA A 295 -36.40 20.17 -12.10
CA ALA A 295 -37.11 19.65 -10.95
C ALA A 295 -36.18 19.14 -9.82
N GLY A 296 -34.85 19.22 -9.99
CA GLY A 296 -33.90 18.88 -8.93
C GLY A 296 -33.71 17.38 -8.68
N ASN A 297 -34.23 16.52 -9.57
CA ASN A 297 -34.02 15.09 -9.46
C ASN A 297 -32.75 14.66 -10.21
N THR A 298 -31.84 13.98 -9.52
CA THR A 298 -30.66 13.36 -10.14
C THR A 298 -31.05 12.10 -10.92
N THR A 299 -31.34 12.24 -12.21
CA THR A 299 -31.42 11.12 -13.16
C THR A 299 -30.08 10.98 -13.88
N GLY A 300 -29.08 10.43 -13.19
CA GLY A 300 -27.75 10.26 -13.77
C GLY A 300 -26.74 9.61 -12.85
N GLY A 301 -26.93 8.32 -12.55
CA GLY A 301 -25.90 7.50 -11.91
C GLY A 301 -24.77 7.21 -12.92
N GLY A 302 -23.89 8.17 -13.14
CA GLY A 302 -22.75 8.07 -14.05
C GLY A 302 -21.69 7.10 -13.52
N GLY A 303 -21.91 5.80 -13.71
CA GLY A 303 -20.88 4.77 -13.51
C GLY A 303 -19.93 4.74 -14.70
N GLY A 304 -18.86 5.56 -14.66
CA GLY A 304 -17.75 5.40 -15.61
C GLY A 304 -16.86 4.22 -15.22
N PHE A 305 -15.97 3.82 -16.13
CA PHE A 305 -14.93 2.83 -15.86
C PHE A 305 -13.62 3.57 -15.53
N SER A 306 -12.91 3.12 -14.50
CA SER A 306 -11.54 3.61 -14.25
C SER A 306 -10.63 3.18 -15.39
N LEU A 307 -9.61 3.97 -15.74
CA LEU A 307 -8.66 3.60 -16.80
C LEU A 307 -8.00 2.25 -16.50
N LEU A 308 -7.67 2.01 -15.23
CA LEU A 308 -7.18 0.72 -14.75
C LEU A 308 -8.20 -0.40 -14.98
N GLY A 309 -9.47 -0.18 -14.67
CA GLY A 309 -10.55 -1.14 -14.91
C GLY A 309 -10.74 -1.46 -16.39
N LEU A 310 -10.63 -0.46 -17.27
CA LEU A 310 -10.69 -0.64 -18.71
C LEU A 310 -9.46 -1.40 -19.24
N LEU A 311 -8.26 -1.04 -18.78
CA LEU A 311 -7.02 -1.72 -19.16
C LEU A 311 -7.03 -3.19 -18.72
N LEU A 312 -7.60 -3.47 -17.54
CA LEU A 312 -7.84 -4.83 -17.05
C LEU A 312 -8.83 -5.59 -17.89
N LEU A 313 -9.95 -4.96 -18.26
CA LEU A 313 -10.95 -5.58 -19.13
C LEU A 313 -10.33 -5.93 -20.48
N ILE A 314 -9.58 -5.00 -21.09
CA ILE A 314 -8.86 -5.23 -22.35
C ILE A 314 -7.85 -6.37 -22.17
N THR A 315 -7.08 -6.37 -21.09
CA THR A 315 -6.11 -7.44 -20.79
C THR A 315 -6.79 -8.80 -20.64
N ALA A 316 -7.89 -8.87 -19.90
CA ALA A 316 -8.67 -10.09 -19.70
C ALA A 316 -9.27 -10.60 -21.01
N VAL A 317 -9.82 -9.71 -21.85
CA VAL A 317 -10.34 -10.04 -23.19
C VAL A 317 -9.23 -10.56 -24.10
N ILE A 318 -8.10 -9.86 -24.18
CA ILE A 318 -6.94 -10.30 -24.98
C ILE A 318 -6.45 -11.66 -24.49
N LEU A 319 -6.29 -11.84 -23.17
CA LEU A 319 -5.83 -13.10 -22.58
C LEU A 319 -6.82 -14.24 -22.86
N LEU A 320 -8.13 -13.96 -22.81
CA LEU A 320 -9.19 -14.93 -23.08
C LEU A 320 -9.13 -15.44 -24.53
N PHE A 321 -8.99 -14.53 -25.50
CA PHE A 321 -9.00 -14.90 -26.92
C PHE A 321 -7.64 -15.38 -27.45
N THR A 322 -6.53 -14.82 -26.98
CA THR A 322 -5.19 -15.11 -27.52
C THR A 322 -4.38 -16.08 -26.66
N GLY A 323 -4.69 -16.20 -25.37
CA GLY A 323 -3.87 -16.92 -24.40
C GLY A 323 -2.44 -16.40 -24.27
N ARG A 324 -2.17 -15.18 -24.73
CA ARG A 324 -0.88 -14.50 -24.62
C ARG A 324 -1.07 -13.18 -23.89
N TYR A 325 -0.23 -12.92 -22.90
CA TYR A 325 -0.20 -11.63 -22.23
C TYR A 325 0.57 -10.63 -23.11
N PHE A 326 -0.04 -9.50 -23.47
CA PHE A 326 0.61 -8.50 -24.32
C PHE A 326 1.66 -7.72 -23.51
N THR A 327 2.94 -7.86 -23.87
CA THR A 327 4.08 -7.28 -23.14
C THR A 327 3.99 -5.76 -23.01
N GLY A 328 3.50 -5.04 -24.03
CA GLY A 328 3.34 -3.58 -23.93
C GLY A 328 2.34 -3.11 -22.86
N ILE A 329 1.27 -3.89 -22.60
CA ILE A 329 0.31 -3.57 -21.53
C ILE A 329 0.92 -3.94 -20.17
N PHE A 330 1.62 -5.08 -20.09
CA PHE A 330 2.37 -5.47 -18.89
C PHE A 330 3.34 -4.37 -18.46
N ASP A 331 4.13 -3.89 -19.40
CA ASP A 331 5.16 -2.87 -19.20
C ASP A 331 4.54 -1.55 -18.73
N LEU A 332 3.40 -1.16 -19.29
CA LEU A 332 2.63 0.01 -18.85
C LEU A 332 2.08 -0.17 -17.42
N VAL A 333 1.47 -1.32 -17.13
CA VAL A 333 0.93 -1.67 -15.81
C VAL A 333 2.02 -1.67 -14.74
N MET A 334 3.19 -2.23 -15.05
CA MET A 334 4.36 -2.21 -14.19
C MET A 334 4.86 -0.78 -13.95
N GLY A 335 4.95 0.04 -15.01
CA GLY A 335 5.34 1.44 -14.90
C GLY A 335 4.38 2.27 -14.02
N LEU A 336 3.07 2.04 -14.17
CA LEU A 336 2.05 2.72 -13.37
C LEU A 336 2.13 2.30 -11.90
N ASN A 337 2.25 1.00 -11.62
CA ASN A 337 2.37 0.49 -10.26
C ASN A 337 3.67 0.96 -9.58
N ARG A 338 4.79 1.06 -10.32
CA ARG A 338 6.02 1.68 -9.81
C ARG A 338 5.78 3.11 -9.39
N TRP A 339 5.18 3.92 -10.26
CA TRP A 339 4.87 5.30 -9.96
C TRP A 339 3.95 5.43 -8.74
N VAL A 340 2.86 4.65 -8.67
CA VAL A 340 1.93 4.63 -7.52
C VAL A 340 2.64 4.23 -6.23
N ASN A 341 3.50 3.20 -6.24
CA ASN A 341 4.25 2.78 -5.05
C ASN A 341 5.29 3.83 -4.60
N ARG A 342 5.89 4.58 -5.53
CA ARG A 342 6.77 5.71 -5.19
C ARG A 342 6.00 6.85 -4.53
N VAL A 343 4.81 7.17 -5.05
CA VAL A 343 3.90 8.15 -4.43
C VAL A 343 3.45 7.65 -3.06
N GLY A 344 3.11 6.36 -2.94
CA GLY A 344 2.76 5.72 -1.68
C GLY A 344 3.88 5.86 -0.65
N ALA A 345 5.13 5.56 -1.01
CA ALA A 345 6.26 5.74 -0.11
C ALA A 345 6.45 7.19 0.36
N TYR A 346 6.15 8.17 -0.49
CA TYR A 346 6.19 9.59 -0.16
C TYR A 346 5.05 9.99 0.80
N VAL A 347 3.81 9.63 0.46
CA VAL A 347 2.61 9.92 1.28
C VAL A 347 2.65 9.23 2.64
N LEU A 348 3.23 8.03 2.70
CA LEU A 348 3.43 7.27 3.94
C LEU A 348 4.67 7.70 4.74
N LEU A 349 5.31 8.82 4.34
CA LEU A 349 6.47 9.43 5.00
C LEU A 349 7.69 8.49 5.09
N MET A 350 7.73 7.49 4.23
CA MET A 350 8.81 6.50 4.17
C MET A 350 10.01 7.04 3.40
N ARG A 351 9.81 8.05 2.54
CA ARG A 351 10.83 8.76 1.76
C ARG A 351 10.47 10.24 1.59
N ASP A 352 11.47 11.10 1.66
CA ASP A 352 11.31 12.55 1.43
C ASP A 352 11.51 12.95 -0.03
N GLU A 353 12.09 12.08 -0.86
CA GLU A 353 12.34 12.38 -2.27
C GLU A 353 11.02 12.46 -3.04
N TYR A 354 10.81 13.58 -3.72
CA TYR A 354 9.62 13.80 -4.53
C TYR A 354 9.56 12.79 -5.70
N PRO A 355 8.44 12.07 -5.87
CA PRO A 355 8.32 11.03 -6.88
C PRO A 355 8.30 11.63 -8.30
N PRO A 356 9.18 11.18 -9.21
CA PRO A 356 9.21 11.69 -10.58
C PRO A 356 7.96 11.26 -11.37
N PHE A 357 7.42 12.14 -12.23
CA PHE A 357 6.32 11.84 -13.16
C PHE A 357 6.83 11.02 -14.35
N ARG A 358 7.27 9.78 -14.10
CA ARG A 358 7.73 8.86 -15.12
C ARG A 358 7.18 7.45 -14.88
N LEU A 359 6.82 6.80 -15.97
CA LEU A 359 6.43 5.40 -16.00
C LEU A 359 7.67 4.60 -16.39
N ASP A 360 8.38 4.06 -15.40
CA ASP A 360 9.52 3.20 -15.68
C ASP A 360 8.98 1.81 -16.05
N GLN A 361 8.95 1.51 -17.35
CA GLN A 361 8.39 0.28 -17.93
C GLN A 361 9.33 -0.92 -17.75
N GLY A 362 8.80 -2.15 -17.91
CA GLY A 362 9.58 -3.40 -17.86
C GLY A 362 9.47 -4.17 -16.54
N PRO A 363 9.95 -5.42 -16.48
CA PRO A 363 9.84 -6.32 -15.31
C PRO A 363 10.74 -5.92 -14.12
N GLU A 364 11.89 -5.31 -14.40
CA GLU A 364 12.86 -4.84 -13.39
C GLU A 364 12.97 -3.31 -13.37
N GLU A 365 13.45 -2.77 -12.25
CA GLU A 365 13.69 -1.33 -12.10
C GLU A 365 14.97 -0.92 -12.87
N PRO A 366 14.93 0.08 -13.76
CA PRO A 366 16.12 0.49 -14.48
C PRO A 366 17.20 1.04 -13.54
N ASP A 367 18.35 0.36 -13.49
CA ASP A 367 19.55 0.83 -12.78
C ASP A 367 20.03 2.15 -13.41
N ARG A 368 20.04 3.24 -12.63
CA ARG A 368 20.55 4.55 -13.09
C ARG A 368 21.99 4.50 -13.60
N ALA A 369 22.78 3.53 -13.12
CA ALA A 369 24.17 3.36 -13.51
C ALA A 369 24.38 2.79 -14.93
N ARG A 370 23.31 2.36 -15.62
CA ARG A 370 23.38 1.78 -16.98
C ARG A 370 22.81 2.65 -18.09
N LEU A 371 22.47 3.90 -17.80
CA LEU A 371 22.38 4.88 -18.87
C LEU A 371 23.83 5.25 -19.21
N PRO A 372 24.39 4.88 -20.38
CA PRO A 372 25.58 5.56 -20.85
C PRO A 372 25.20 7.03 -20.91
N ASP A 373 25.96 7.87 -20.22
CA ASP A 373 25.88 9.31 -20.42
C ASP A 373 25.95 9.51 -21.93
N HIS A 374 24.85 9.94 -22.54
CA HIS A 374 24.92 10.52 -23.87
C HIS A 374 25.67 11.83 -23.67
N GLU A 375 26.99 11.75 -23.57
CA GLU A 375 27.83 12.86 -23.98
C GLU A 375 27.41 13.19 -25.42
N PRO A 376 27.01 14.44 -25.72
CA PRO A 376 26.87 14.86 -27.09
C PRO A 376 28.29 14.90 -27.67
N SER A 377 28.73 13.80 -28.26
CA SER A 377 29.88 13.78 -29.14
C SER A 377 29.48 14.51 -30.42
N GLU A 378 29.60 15.83 -30.38
CA GLU A 378 29.58 16.71 -31.54
C GLU A 378 30.84 16.42 -32.37
N GLN A 379 30.84 15.28 -33.07
CA GLN A 379 31.79 15.02 -34.14
C GLN A 379 31.42 15.87 -35.35
N ARG A 380 32.02 17.07 -35.37
CA ARG A 380 32.16 17.95 -36.53
C ARG A 380 32.63 17.15 -37.76
N PRO A 381 31.92 17.14 -38.90
CA PRO A 381 32.45 16.60 -40.14
C PRO A 381 33.50 17.55 -40.71
N GLY A 382 34.77 17.17 -40.59
CA GLY A 382 35.86 17.80 -41.34
C GLY A 382 35.77 17.40 -42.81
N THR A 383 35.69 18.41 -43.67
CA THR A 383 35.69 18.33 -45.13
C THR A 383 36.89 17.56 -45.68
N SER A 384 36.61 16.68 -46.65
CA SER A 384 37.57 15.90 -47.44
C SER A 384 38.60 16.79 -48.16
N PRO A 385 39.87 16.37 -48.31
CA PRO A 385 40.86 17.15 -49.05
C PRO A 385 40.70 16.91 -50.56
N ALA A 386 40.56 18.01 -51.30
CA ALA A 386 40.97 18.08 -52.69
C ALA A 386 42.39 18.67 -52.70
N THR A 387 43.38 17.91 -53.16
CA THR A 387 44.31 18.18 -54.28
C THR A 387 45.45 17.18 -54.20
#